data_AF-A0A355USQ0-F1
#
_entry.id   AF-A0A355USQ0-F1
#
_cell.length_a   1.000
_cell.length_b   1.000
_cell.length_c   1.000
_cell.angle_alpha   90.00
_cell.angle_beta   90.00
_cell.angle_gamma   90.00
#
_symmetry.space_group_name_H-M   'P 1'
#
loop_
_entity.id
_entity.type
_entity.pdbx_description
1 polymer ?
#
loop_
_entity_poly.entity_id
_entity_poly.type
_entity_poly.pdbx_seq_one_letter_code
_entity_poly.pdbx_strand_id
1 'polypeptide(L)'
;MTEAKQIDLTQKLYEAVLGKKSEKTEDWGSVKKAFERGVSDVVVELPWYPDGGTHQIVLQKIVSNRVFFINPLGHGQLPLGTELADGQPRRIEEAGLESMPTSALEKLFGEGKCSAMIAG
;
A
#
# COMPACT_ATOMS: atom_id res chain seq x y z
N MET A 1 3.08 31.10 -17.89
CA MET A 1 1.94 30.36 -17.32
C MET A 1 2.51 29.46 -16.25
N THR A 2 2.24 29.75 -14.98
CA THR A 2 2.73 28.93 -13.87
C THR A 2 1.83 27.71 -13.80
N GLU A 3 2.36 26.53 -14.14
CA GLU A 3 1.68 25.27 -13.86
C GLU A 3 1.38 25.26 -12.35
N ALA A 4 0.10 25.30 -12.00
CA ALA A 4 -0.32 25.02 -10.65
C ALA A 4 0.13 23.58 -10.38
N LYS A 5 1.20 23.40 -9.58
CA LYS A 5 1.60 22.09 -9.06
C LYS A 5 0.35 21.48 -8.44
N GLN A 6 -0.22 20.48 -9.10
CA GLN A 6 -1.33 19.72 -8.55
C GLN A 6 -0.82 19.12 -7.24
N ILE A 7 -1.35 19.65 -6.15
CA ILE A 7 -0.94 19.25 -4.82
C ILE A 7 -1.56 17.88 -4.57
N ASP A 8 -0.72 16.87 -4.37
CA ASP A 8 -1.17 15.55 -3.94
C ASP A 8 -1.74 15.67 -2.52
N LEU A 9 -3.07 15.62 -2.40
CA LEU A 9 -3.79 15.76 -1.15
C LEU A 9 -3.42 14.65 -0.16
N THR A 10 -3.13 13.45 -0.68
CA THR A 10 -2.71 12.30 0.12
C THR A 10 -1.37 12.58 0.80
N GLN A 11 -0.41 13.14 0.04
CA GLN A 11 0.89 13.52 0.58
C GLN A 11 0.74 14.56 1.72
N LYS A 12 -0.07 15.61 1.50
CA LYS A 12 -0.31 16.63 2.54
C LYS A 12 -0.96 16.08 3.80
N LEU A 13 -1.95 15.20 3.66
CA LEU A 13 -2.61 14.57 4.80
C LEU A 13 -1.64 13.68 5.58
N TYR A 14 -0.83 12.90 4.87
CA TYR A 14 0.19 12.05 5.47
C TYR A 14 1.23 12.87 6.26
N GLU A 15 1.74 13.96 5.68
CA GLU A 15 2.67 14.86 6.36
C GLU A 15 2.05 15.56 7.58
N ALA A 16 0.78 15.97 7.48
CA ALA A 16 0.06 16.62 8.57
C ALA A 16 -0.21 15.69 9.75
N VAL A 17 -0.53 14.41 9.48
CA VAL A 17 -0.86 13.42 10.52
C VAL A 17 0.40 12.86 11.18
N LEU A 18 1.43 12.53 10.38
CA LEU A 18 2.64 11.88 10.89
C LEU A 18 3.73 12.88 11.30
N GLY A 19 3.58 14.16 10.97
CA GLY A 19 4.56 15.20 11.30
C GLY A 19 5.89 15.06 10.58
N LYS A 20 5.94 14.26 9.51
CA LYS A 20 7.15 13.92 8.75
C LYS A 20 6.92 14.17 7.27
N LYS A 21 7.95 14.63 6.56
CA LYS A 21 7.91 14.71 5.10
C LYS A 21 7.78 13.31 4.52
N SER A 22 7.06 13.18 3.42
CA SER A 22 6.97 11.91 2.68
C SER A 22 7.52 12.04 1.28
N GLU A 23 8.05 10.95 0.77
CA GLU A 23 8.52 10.81 -0.61
C GLU A 23 7.61 9.82 -1.36
N LYS A 24 7.14 10.24 -2.55
CA LYS A 24 6.41 9.36 -3.47
C LYS A 24 7.42 8.59 -4.33
N THR A 25 7.24 7.28 -4.46
CA THR A 25 8.09 6.40 -5.27
C THR A 25 7.26 5.38 -6.05
N GLU A 26 7.73 5.04 -7.25
CA GLU A 26 7.19 3.97 -8.09
C GLU A 26 8.14 2.76 -8.12
N ASP A 27 9.14 2.72 -7.23
CA ASP A 27 10.12 1.65 -7.14
C ASP A 27 9.88 0.76 -5.91
N TRP A 28 9.61 -0.52 -6.16
CA TRP A 28 9.45 -1.52 -5.10
C TRP A 28 10.72 -1.71 -4.27
N GLY A 29 11.91 -1.55 -4.87
CA GLY A 29 13.18 -1.63 -4.15
C GLY A 29 13.29 -0.59 -3.03
N SER A 30 12.83 0.63 -3.29
CA SER A 30 12.78 1.73 -2.34
C SER A 30 11.83 1.44 -1.17
N VAL A 31 10.66 0.84 -1.45
CA VAL A 31 9.71 0.40 -0.42
C VAL A 31 10.33 -0.68 0.48
N LYS A 32 10.97 -1.70 -0.10
CA LYS A 32 11.67 -2.75 0.67
C LYS A 32 12.75 -2.16 1.59
N LYS A 33 13.59 -1.27 1.06
CA LYS A 33 14.62 -0.58 1.84
C LYS A 33 14.03 0.26 2.99
N ALA A 34 12.83 0.83 2.82
CA ALA A 34 12.18 1.56 3.90
C ALA A 34 11.82 0.63 5.07
N PHE A 35 11.26 -0.55 4.78
CA PHE A 35 10.99 -1.56 5.81
C PHE A 35 12.27 -2.08 6.49
N GLU A 36 13.35 -2.27 5.74
CA GLU A 36 14.66 -2.65 6.31
C GLU A 36 15.20 -1.59 7.29
N ARG A 37 14.87 -0.31 7.08
CA ARG A 37 15.22 0.80 7.99
C ARG A 37 14.24 0.95 9.16
N GLY A 38 13.23 0.09 9.28
CA GLY A 38 12.23 0.14 10.34
C GLY A 38 11.09 1.13 10.10
N VAL A 39 10.92 1.63 8.87
CA VAL A 39 9.73 2.42 8.53
C VAL A 39 8.51 1.50 8.53
N SER A 40 7.49 1.90 9.28
CA SER A 40 6.13 1.36 9.22
C SER A 40 5.23 2.34 8.47
N ASP A 41 4.04 1.91 8.08
CA ASP A 41 2.98 2.78 7.56
C ASP A 41 3.26 3.39 6.17
N VAL A 42 3.70 2.55 5.22
CA VAL A 42 3.86 2.97 3.81
C VAL A 42 2.50 2.93 3.11
N VAL A 43 2.00 4.08 2.65
CA VAL A 43 0.75 4.14 1.87
C VAL A 43 1.04 3.70 0.45
N VAL A 44 0.28 2.76 -0.09
CA VAL A 44 0.40 2.30 -1.47
C VAL A 44 -0.90 2.55 -2.22
N GLU A 45 -0.78 3.20 -3.37
CA GLU A 45 -1.83 3.34 -4.37
C GLU A 45 -1.68 2.23 -5.41
N LEU A 46 -2.73 1.45 -5.62
CA LEU A 46 -2.72 0.32 -6.54
C LEU A 46 -4.08 0.09 -7.21
N PRO A 47 -4.14 -0.56 -8.39
CA PRO A 47 -5.41 -0.95 -9.00
C PRO A 47 -6.12 -2.02 -8.17
N TRP A 48 -7.42 -1.86 -8.00
CA TRP A 48 -8.29 -2.81 -7.32
C TRP A 48 -9.43 -3.24 -8.23
N TYR A 49 -9.52 -4.54 -8.50
CA TYR A 49 -10.58 -5.15 -9.31
C TYR A 49 -11.59 -5.84 -8.39
N PRO A 50 -12.86 -6.05 -8.81
CA PRO A 50 -13.45 -5.71 -10.10
C PRO A 50 -13.77 -4.22 -10.32
N ASP A 51 -13.66 -3.39 -9.28
CA ASP A 51 -14.13 -1.99 -9.32
C ASP A 51 -13.35 -1.09 -10.29
N GLY A 52 -12.18 -1.53 -10.75
CA GLY A 52 -11.36 -0.87 -11.77
C GLY A 52 -10.72 0.45 -11.31
N GLY A 53 -10.93 0.83 -10.05
CA GLY A 53 -10.41 2.03 -9.43
C GLY A 53 -9.03 1.85 -8.83
N THR A 54 -8.39 2.97 -8.53
CA THR A 54 -7.21 3.01 -7.68
C THR A 54 -7.65 2.96 -6.22
N HIS A 55 -7.03 2.09 -5.45
CA HIS A 55 -7.26 1.93 -4.01
C HIS A 55 -5.99 2.21 -3.22
N GLN A 56 -6.17 2.65 -1.98
CA GLN A 56 -5.09 2.94 -1.04
C GLN A 56 -5.08 1.92 0.10
N ILE A 57 -3.93 1.28 0.29
CA ILE A 57 -3.66 0.39 1.42
C ILE A 57 -2.47 0.92 2.23
N VAL A 58 -2.37 0.53 3.49
CA VAL A 58 -1.25 0.90 4.35
C VAL A 58 -0.42 -0.33 4.67
N LEU A 59 0.77 -0.44 4.08
CA LEU A 59 1.70 -1.52 4.35
C LEU A 59 2.31 -1.36 5.75
N GLN A 60 2.27 -2.43 6.54
CA GLN A 60 2.70 -2.46 7.93
C GLN A 60 4.03 -3.19 8.12
N LYS A 61 4.20 -4.34 7.47
CA LYS A 61 5.39 -5.18 7.60
C LYS A 61 5.52 -6.18 6.45
N ILE A 62 6.74 -6.67 6.24
CA ILE A 62 7.02 -7.80 5.35
C ILE A 62 7.49 -8.97 6.21
N VAL A 63 6.82 -10.12 6.09
CA VAL A 63 7.19 -11.36 6.80
C VAL A 63 7.27 -12.50 5.80
N SER A 64 8.46 -13.10 5.69
CA SER A 64 8.74 -14.14 4.70
C SER A 64 8.42 -13.65 3.27
N ASN A 65 7.46 -14.26 2.59
CA ASN A 65 7.04 -13.92 1.23
C ASN A 65 5.71 -13.14 1.19
N ARG A 66 5.26 -12.57 2.30
CA ARG A 66 4.00 -11.83 2.37
C ARG A 66 4.20 -10.43 2.93
N VAL A 67 3.43 -9.50 2.40
CA VAL A 67 3.30 -8.12 2.90
C VAL A 67 1.98 -8.03 3.64
N PHE A 68 2.04 -7.54 4.87
CA PHE A 68 0.87 -7.28 5.71
C PHE A 68 0.47 -5.82 5.57
N PHE A 69 -0.82 -5.57 5.45
CA PHE A 69 -1.34 -4.23 5.22
C PHE A 69 -2.72 -4.06 5.85
N ILE A 70 -3.04 -2.81 6.16
CA ILE A 70 -4.39 -2.39 6.52
C ILE A 70 -5.13 -2.05 5.24
N ASN A 71 -6.31 -2.65 5.07
CA ASN A 71 -7.23 -2.35 3.98
C ASN A 71 -8.43 -1.55 4.52
N PRO A 72 -8.55 -0.24 4.20
CA PRO A 72 -9.66 0.58 4.70
C PRO A 72 -11.04 0.13 4.20
N LEU A 73 -11.09 -0.52 3.03
CA LEU A 73 -12.30 -1.11 2.47
C LEU A 73 -12.48 -2.58 2.87
N GLY A 74 -11.65 -3.06 3.80
CA GLY A 74 -11.53 -4.46 4.17
C GLY A 74 -12.87 -5.12 4.46
N HIS A 75 -12.88 -6.43 4.25
CA HIS A 75 -14.10 -7.21 4.38
C HIS A 75 -14.49 -7.32 5.86
N GLY A 76 -15.80 -7.44 6.12
CA GLY A 76 -16.34 -7.64 7.48
C GLY A 76 -15.92 -8.99 8.10
N GLN A 77 -16.80 -9.62 8.87
CA GLN A 77 -16.52 -10.89 9.58
C GLN A 77 -16.32 -12.10 8.64
N LEU A 78 -15.22 -12.12 7.89
CA LEU A 78 -14.71 -13.32 7.24
C LEU A 78 -13.79 -14.10 8.19
N PRO A 79 -13.75 -15.44 8.07
CA PRO A 79 -12.84 -16.25 8.87
C PRO A 79 -11.37 -15.88 8.62
N LEU A 80 -10.55 -15.96 9.68
CA LEU A 80 -9.11 -15.81 9.54
C LEU A 80 -8.55 -16.89 8.61
N GLY A 81 -7.56 -16.54 7.81
CA GLY A 81 -6.97 -17.42 6.81
C GLY A 81 -7.74 -17.51 5.49
N THR A 82 -8.90 -16.84 5.36
CA THR A 82 -9.64 -16.79 4.10
C THR A 82 -8.80 -16.13 3.02
N GLU A 83 -8.53 -16.84 1.92
CA GLU A 83 -7.89 -16.29 0.72
C GLU A 83 -8.97 -15.68 -0.18
N LEU A 84 -8.69 -14.48 -0.66
CA LEU A 84 -9.55 -13.64 -1.47
C LEU A 84 -8.83 -13.31 -2.78
N ALA A 85 -9.56 -13.40 -3.88
CA ALA A 85 -9.08 -13.12 -5.23
C ALA A 85 -9.98 -12.14 -5.99
N ASP A 86 -10.88 -11.45 -5.29
CA ASP A 86 -11.71 -10.35 -5.78
C ASP A 86 -10.90 -9.05 -5.86
N GLY A 87 -9.88 -9.03 -6.71
CA GLY A 87 -8.96 -7.91 -6.87
C GLY A 87 -7.51 -8.35 -6.81
N GLN A 88 -6.80 -7.91 -5.77
CA GLN A 88 -5.47 -8.43 -5.48
C GLN A 88 -5.54 -9.68 -4.63
N PRO A 89 -4.69 -10.70 -4.91
CA PRO A 89 -4.64 -11.93 -4.13
C PRO A 89 -4.22 -11.61 -2.70
N ARG A 90 -5.10 -11.87 -1.75
CA ARG A 90 -4.87 -11.51 -0.34
C ARG A 90 -5.52 -12.48 0.62
N ARG A 91 -5.09 -12.46 1.87
CA ARG A 91 -5.59 -13.30 2.95
C ARG A 91 -6.02 -12.45 4.13
N ILE A 92 -7.14 -12.80 4.76
CA ILE A 92 -7.57 -12.21 6.03
C ILE A 92 -6.66 -12.72 7.16
N GLU A 93 -5.93 -11.82 7.82
CA GLU A 93 -5.04 -12.16 8.93
C GLU A 93 -5.70 -11.83 10.28
N GLU A 94 -6.29 -10.64 10.38
CA GLU A 94 -7.07 -10.16 11.54
C GLU A 94 -8.15 -9.17 11.06
N ALA A 95 -8.98 -8.64 11.96
CA ALA A 95 -9.98 -7.63 11.61
C ALA A 95 -9.31 -6.36 11.03
N GLY A 96 -9.51 -6.10 9.74
CA GLY A 96 -8.91 -4.97 9.02
C GLY A 96 -7.44 -5.17 8.61
N LEU A 97 -6.81 -6.28 9.01
CA LEU A 97 -5.44 -6.65 8.64
C LEU A 97 -5.47 -7.78 7.62
N GLU A 98 -4.87 -7.52 6.46
CA GLU A 98 -4.78 -8.47 5.37
C GLU A 98 -3.32 -8.69 4.99
N SER A 99 -3.03 -9.75 4.25
CA SER A 99 -1.70 -9.96 3.67
C SER A 99 -1.76 -10.43 2.23
N MET A 100 -0.78 -10.08 1.42
CA MET A 100 -0.65 -10.54 0.03
C MET A 100 0.77 -11.03 -0.26
N PRO A 101 0.96 -11.91 -1.27
CA PRO A 101 2.30 -12.28 -1.71
C PRO A 101 3.12 -11.05 -2.10
N THR A 102 4.38 -10.98 -1.69
CA THR A 102 5.31 -9.91 -2.10
C THR A 102 5.44 -9.81 -3.63
N SER A 103 5.35 -10.94 -4.32
CA SER A 103 5.39 -11.02 -5.79
C SER A 103 4.23 -10.31 -6.47
N ALA A 104 3.08 -10.16 -5.81
CA ALA A 104 1.93 -9.44 -6.36
C ALA A 104 2.23 -7.94 -6.45
N LEU A 105 2.75 -7.34 -5.37
CA LEU A 105 3.18 -5.95 -5.37
C LEU A 105 4.36 -5.74 -6.32
N GLU A 106 5.38 -6.59 -6.26
CA GLU A 106 6.54 -6.49 -7.14
C GLU A 106 6.14 -6.46 -8.62
N LYS A 107 5.17 -7.30 -9.02
CA LYS A 107 4.61 -7.27 -10.36
C LYS A 107 3.92 -5.94 -10.68
N LEU A 108 3.07 -5.43 -9.79
CA LEU A 108 2.34 -4.18 -10.05
C LEU A 108 3.27 -2.95 -10.12
N PHE A 109 4.28 -2.88 -9.27
CA PHE A 109 5.34 -1.86 -9.35
C PHE A 109 6.15 -2.00 -10.64
N GLY A 110 6.53 -3.23 -11.02
CA GLY A 110 7.23 -3.50 -12.28
C GLY A 110 6.41 -3.16 -13.53
N GLU A 111 5.08 -3.19 -13.43
CA GLU A 111 4.15 -2.76 -14.48
C GLU A 111 3.85 -1.24 -14.47
N GLY A 112 4.41 -0.47 -13.53
CA GLY A 112 4.13 0.96 -13.39
C GLY A 112 2.69 1.27 -12.94
N LYS A 113 2.03 0.32 -12.26
CA LYS A 113 0.64 0.43 -11.79
C LYS A 113 0.52 0.77 -10.31
N CYS A 114 1.64 0.88 -9.61
CA CYS A 114 1.67 1.20 -8.19
C CYS A 114 2.57 2.38 -7.90
N SER A 115 2.17 3.15 -6.89
CA SER A 115 3.05 4.11 -6.26
C SER A 115 2.94 3.99 -4.74
N ALA A 116 3.99 4.36 -4.04
CA ALA A 116 4.07 4.34 -2.60
C ALA A 116 4.45 5.71 -2.06
N MET A 117 3.95 6.06 -0.89
CA MET A 117 4.43 7.17 -0.09
C MET A 117 5.15 6.64 1.16
N ILE A 118 6.39 7.07 1.33
CA ILE A 118 7.27 6.63 2.42
C ILE A 118 7.55 7.84 3.32
N ALA A 119 7.24 7.73 4.62
CA ALA A 119 7.68 8.73 5.61
C ALA A 119 9.21 8.74 5.72
N GLY A 120 9.78 9.95 5.70
CA GLY A 120 11.21 10.19 5.95
C GLY A 120 11.63 10.09 7.40
#